data_AF-A0A962ZPH6-F1
#
_entry.id   AF-A0A962ZPH6-F1
#
_cell.length_a   1.000
_cell.length_b   1.000
_cell.length_c   1.000
_cell.angle_alpha   90.00
_cell.angle_beta   90.00
_cell.angle_gamma   90.00
#
_symmetry.space_group_name_H-M   'P 1'
#
loop_
_entity.id
_entity.type
_entity.pdbx_description
1 polymer ?
#
loop_
_entity_poly.entity_id
_entity_poly.type
_entity_poly.pdbx_seq_one_letter_code
_entity_poly.pdbx_strand_id
1 'polypeptide(L)' 'RKMGMLVDKANLGFGMRSWRYSMLVDDGNIEKMFIEPEFGDNCPVDPFEVSDADTMLAYIRGKESEGVAKPSVAFEG' A
#
# COMPACT_ATOMS: atom_id res chain seq x y z
N ARG A 1 -0.14 -5.64 18.97
CA ARG A 1 0.26 -5.26 17.59
C ARG A 1 -0.35 -3.89 17.33
N LYS A 2 0.44 -2.81 17.15
CA LYS A 2 -0.06 -1.42 17.29
C LYS A 2 -0.89 -0.93 16.09
N MET A 3 -0.32 -0.94 14.88
CA MET A 3 -0.97 -0.43 13.66
C MET A 3 -1.99 -1.39 13.02
N GLY A 4 -2.19 -2.59 13.57
CA GLY A 4 -3.05 -3.62 12.95
C GLY A 4 -2.50 -4.25 11.66
N MET A 5 -1.42 -3.73 11.07
CA MET A 5 -0.90 -4.15 9.75
C MET A 5 0.08 -5.33 9.77
N LEU A 6 0.20 -6.09 10.86
CA LEU A 6 1.15 -7.20 10.94
C LEU A 6 0.48 -8.50 10.49
N VAL A 7 1.02 -9.11 9.43
CA VAL A 7 0.57 -10.38 8.87
C VAL A 7 1.68 -11.43 8.90
N ASP A 8 1.30 -12.69 8.97
CA ASP A 8 2.20 -13.81 8.72
C ASP A 8 2.37 -14.03 7.21
N LYS A 9 3.61 -14.17 6.74
CA LYS A 9 3.97 -14.52 5.35
C LYS A 9 4.88 -15.76 5.35
N ALA A 10 4.57 -16.73 6.21
CA ALA A 10 5.28 -18.01 6.31
C ALA A 10 5.19 -18.83 5.01
N ASN A 11 4.10 -18.69 4.25
CA ASN A 11 3.93 -19.30 2.92
C ASN A 11 5.06 -18.96 1.92
N LEU A 12 5.68 -17.79 2.07
CA LEU A 12 6.82 -17.33 1.26
C LEU A 12 8.17 -17.44 2.00
N GLY A 13 8.18 -17.97 3.23
CA GLY A 13 9.35 -18.02 4.10
C GLY A 13 9.77 -16.66 4.68
N PHE A 14 8.90 -15.65 4.64
CA PHE A 14 9.21 -14.30 5.14
C PHE A 14 8.86 -14.08 6.63
N GLY A 15 8.06 -14.97 7.21
CA GLY A 15 7.57 -14.85 8.60
C GLY A 15 6.69 -13.61 8.78
N MET A 16 6.73 -12.99 9.97
CA MET A 16 5.90 -11.84 10.31
C MET A 16 6.35 -10.58 9.57
N ARG A 17 5.48 -10.02 8.72
CA ARG A 17 5.76 -8.81 7.91
C ARG A 17 4.60 -7.84 7.95
N SER A 18 4.87 -6.60 7.57
CA SER A 18 3.81 -5.64 7.34
C SER A 18 2.98 -6.03 6.12
N TRP A 19 1.68 -5.75 6.17
CA TRP A 19 0.85 -5.63 4.99
C TRP A 19 1.26 -4.39 4.17
N ARG A 20 0.94 -4.38 2.88
CA ARG A 20 1.15 -3.20 2.03
C ARG A 20 0.05 -2.18 2.32
N TYR A 21 0.49 -0.97 2.62
CA TYR A 21 -0.39 0.17 2.78
C TYR A 21 0.41 1.45 2.50
N SER A 22 -0.30 2.52 2.14
CA SER A 22 0.20 3.88 2.19
C SER A 22 -0.71 4.73 3.08
N MET A 23 -0.20 5.82 3.63
CA MET A 23 -0.99 6.70 4.49
C MET A 23 -0.56 8.16 4.36
N LEU A 24 -1.53 9.06 4.41
CA LEU A 24 -1.30 10.49 4.55
C LEU A 24 -1.37 10.83 6.05
N VAL A 25 -0.29 11.40 6.57
CA VAL A 25 -0.18 11.81 7.97
C VAL A 25 0.21 13.28 8.01
N ASP A 26 -0.64 14.10 8.63
CA ASP A 26 -0.39 15.51 8.88
C ASP A 26 -0.32 15.77 10.39
N ASP A 27 0.80 16.33 10.84
CA ASP A 27 1.12 16.60 12.25
C ASP A 27 0.79 15.45 13.22
N GLY A 28 1.10 14.21 12.80
CA GLY A 28 0.84 13.00 13.59
C GLY A 28 -0.61 12.49 13.55
N ASN A 29 -1.53 13.20 12.89
CA ASN A 29 -2.88 12.74 12.61
C ASN A 29 -2.91 11.94 11.30
N ILE A 30 -3.50 10.75 11.34
CA ILE A 30 -3.72 9.94 10.14
C ILE A 30 -4.95 10.47 9.42
N GLU A 31 -4.75 11.19 8.32
CA GLU A 31 -5.84 11.75 7.51
C GLU A 31 -6.48 10.70 6.61
N LYS A 32 -5.64 9.82 6.04
CA LYS A 32 -6.08 8.77 5.12
C LYS A 32 -5.16 7.58 5.15
N MET A 33 -5.73 6.39 5.07
CA MET A 33 -5.00 5.14 4.83
C MET A 33 -5.52 4.47 3.55
N PHE A 34 -4.58 3.93 2.78
CA PHE A 34 -4.83 3.10 1.61
C PHE A 34 -4.24 1.72 1.92
N ILE A 35 -5.12 0.76 2.20
CA ILE A 35 -4.75 -0.60 2.59
C ILE A 35 -5.09 -1.50 1.40
N GLU A 36 -4.13 -2.32 0.97
CA GLU A 36 -4.36 -3.24 -0.14
C GLU A 36 -5.46 -4.28 0.17
N PRO A 37 -6.24 -4.72 -0.84
CA PRO A 37 -7.29 -5.71 -0.66
C PRO A 37 -6.71 -7.06 -0.22
N GLU A 38 -7.57 -7.97 0.23
CA GLU A 38 -7.17 -9.32 0.69
C GLU A 38 -6.18 -9.32 1.87
N PHE A 39 -6.30 -8.33 2.76
CA PHE A 39 -5.57 -8.27 4.02
C PHE A 39 -5.72 -9.57 4.82
N GLY A 40 -4.63 -10.30 4.98
CA GLY A 40 -4.64 -11.55 5.72
C GLY A 40 -3.27 -12.24 5.82
N ASP A 41 -3.22 -13.21 6.73
CA ASP A 41 -2.08 -14.10 6.89
C ASP A 41 -1.95 -15.05 5.70
N ASN A 42 -0.72 -15.30 5.26
CA ASN A 42 -0.37 -16.22 4.19
C ASN A 42 -1.13 -15.96 2.87
N CYS A 43 -1.43 -14.69 2.58
CA CYS A 43 -2.05 -14.29 1.32
C CYS A 43 -1.20 -14.79 0.13
N PRO A 44 -1.81 -15.46 -0.87
CA PRO A 44 -1.08 -16.03 -2.00
C PRO A 44 -0.67 -14.98 -3.04
N VAL A 45 -1.33 -13.83 -3.05
CA VAL A 45 -1.08 -12.73 -3.99
C VAL A 45 -0.41 -11.55 -3.28
N ASP A 46 0.26 -10.72 -4.08
CA ASP A 46 0.98 -9.52 -3.61
C ASP A 46 0.36 -8.28 -4.26
N PRO A 47 -0.81 -7.82 -3.78
CA PRO A 47 -1.58 -6.75 -4.40
C PRO A 47 -0.86 -5.40 -4.29
N PHE A 48 -0.97 -4.61 -5.34
CA PHE A 48 -0.43 -3.25 -5.42
C PHE A 48 -1.38 -2.38 -6.24
N GLU A 49 -2.58 -2.17 -5.70
CA GLU A 49 -3.67 -1.50 -6.39
C GLU A 49 -3.99 -0.10 -5.88
N VAL A 50 -3.79 0.14 -4.58
CA VAL A 50 -4.24 1.37 -3.92
C VAL A 50 -3.16 2.05 -3.08
N SER A 51 -2.09 1.33 -2.75
CA SER A 51 -0.96 1.84 -1.97
C SER A 51 0.12 2.50 -2.83
N ASP A 52 -0.13 2.68 -4.12
CA ASP A 52 0.78 3.29 -5.07
C ASP A 52 0.87 4.82 -4.92
N ALA A 53 1.91 5.39 -5.53
CA ALA A 53 2.19 6.82 -5.45
C ALA A 53 1.16 7.67 -6.19
N ASP A 54 0.59 7.18 -7.30
CA ASP A 54 -0.37 7.95 -8.09
C ASP A 54 -1.71 8.04 -7.37
N THR A 55 -2.14 6.98 -6.67
CA THR A 55 -3.30 7.02 -5.77
C THR A 55 -3.11 8.03 -4.64
N MET A 56 -1.93 8.07 -4.01
CA MET A 56 -1.62 9.07 -2.99
C MET A 56 -1.63 10.50 -3.57
N LEU A 57 -1.01 10.70 -4.73
CA LEU A 57 -0.92 12.00 -5.38
C LEU A 57 -2.29 12.51 -5.85
N ALA A 58 -3.14 11.62 -6.37
CA ALA A 58 -4.51 11.93 -6.74
C ALA A 58 -5.30 12.40 -5.51
N TYR A 59 -5.18 11.69 -4.38
CA TYR A 59 -5.83 12.06 -3.12
C TYR A 59 -5.38 13.45 -2.62
N ILE A 60 -4.07 13.72 -2.60
CA ILE A 60 -3.52 15.03 -2.21
C ILE A 60 -4.01 16.15 -3.15
N ARG A 61 -4.20 15.84 -4.44
CA ARG A 61 -4.71 16.79 -5.44
C ARG A 61 -6.24 16.92 -5.45
N GLY A 62 -6.96 16.16 -4.61
CA GLY A 62 -8.42 16.12 -4.59
C GLY A 62 -9.05 15.52 -5.85
N LYS A 63 -8.33 14.60 -6.52
CA LYS A 63 -8.78 13.88 -7.72
C LYS A 63 -8.94 12.39 -7.41
N GLU A 64 -9.75 11.68 -8.20
CA GLU A 64 -9.76 10.21 -8.19
C GLU A 64 -8.52 9.67 -8.91
N SER A 65 -7.98 8.54 -8.44
CA SER A 65 -6.85 7.91 -9.13
C SER A 65 -7.34 7.20 -10.39
N GLU A 66 -6.57 7.26 -11.46
CA GLU A 66 -6.89 6.62 -12.74
C GLU A 66 -6.52 5.12 -12.74
N GLY A 67 -6.26 4.54 -11.55
CA GLY A 67 -5.83 3.17 -11.36
C GLY A 67 -4.31 3.02 -11.20
N VAL A 68 -3.85 1.76 -11.18
CA VAL A 68 -2.45 1.41 -10.93
C VAL A 68 -1.58 1.84 -12.10
N ALA A 69 -0.58 2.67 -11.81
CA ALA A 69 0.44 3.05 -12.76
C ALA A 69 1.14 1.79 -13.32
N LYS A 70 1.22 1.69 -14.64
CA LYS A 70 2.07 0.66 -15.25
C LYS A 70 3.53 0.94 -14.85
N PRO A 71 4.33 -0.09 -14.54
CA PRO A 71 5.74 0.11 -14.23
C PRO A 71 6.43 0.83 -15.40
N SER A 72 6.90 2.05 -15.16
CA SER A 72 7.72 2.77 -16.13
C SER A 72 9.15 2.26 -16.03
N VAL A 73 9.57 1.49 -17.03
CA VAL A 73 10.94 0.95 -17.13
C VAL A 73 11.97 2.02 -17.51
N ALA A 74 11.52 3.24 -17.78
CA ALA A 74 12.37 4.36 -18.19
C ALA A 74 12.70 5.23 -16.97
N PHE A 75 13.77 4.86 -16.26
CA PHE A 75 14.55 5.85 -15.51
C PHE A 75 15.39 6.60 -16.55
N GLU A 76 14.85 7.70 -17.08
CA GLU A 76 15.65 8.69 -17.79
C GLU A 76 16.22 9.64 -16.74
N GLY A 77 17.46 9.37 -16.33
CA GLY A 77 18.29 10.26 -15.54
C GLY A 77 18.95 11.34 -16.39
#